data_AF-A0A3D4FZQ8-F1
#
_entry.id   AF-A0A3D4FZQ8-F1
#
_cell.length_a   1.000
_cell.length_b   1.000
_cell.length_c   1.000
_cell.angle_alpha   90.00
_cell.angle_beta   90.00
_cell.angle_gamma   90.00
#
_symmetry.space_group_name_H-M   'P 1'
#
loop_
_entity.id
_entity.type
_entity.pdbx_description
1 polymer ?
#
loop_
_entity_poly.entity_id
_entity_poly.type
_entity_poly.pdbx_seq_one_letter_code
_entity_poly.pdbx_strand_id
1 'polypeptide(L)'
;VGLEITERNGYVTVVAPIPGTPGARAGIRPGDQFVEIEGRAAQGWDDDQAVELLRGESGTEVSVKVKRLGVDHPIPFTLKRERIHLKSVPFALYLVPGIAYVPLQVVRETSSEEVRAALDSLEDAGPLRGLVLDLRGNPGGLLEQGIAVSDLFLAEGAVIVETRGRASDQTEAFSASSGDRLPGVPMVVLVDEYSASASEIISGALQDHDRALVAGMPSYGKGSVQTLFRLSGGNVLRLTTARWFTPAGRSIDKPHDDQIAARETGTLTLNGALTTPPVLEGRPTLQSKGGRTLYGGGGITPDVVVLADTLTTEEQTAVRSLYRKAGALEVSIFNFAVSFIQAHPSLQPDFQITDLDLSRLYDSIDDNIRSEIDNINFMKASRYIRYDLERKIALQKWGQVTEFRRRVPYDLQLKSALDVLGRSDSPESLFRVAGRASGEPSVESSGAH
;
A
#
# COMPACT_ATOMS: atom_id res chain seq x y z
N VAL A 1 14.66 2.82 -18.10
CA VAL A 1 13.54 3.19 -19.01
C VAL A 1 12.17 3.33 -18.34
N GLY A 2 11.98 2.88 -17.09
CA GLY A 2 10.74 3.13 -16.35
C GLY A 2 9.57 2.21 -16.73
N LEU A 3 9.85 0.93 -16.90
CA LEU A 3 8.87 -0.10 -17.23
C LEU A 3 8.90 -1.16 -16.13
N GLU A 4 7.73 -1.59 -15.69
CA GLU A 4 7.56 -2.85 -14.97
C GLU A 4 7.37 -3.97 -16.01
N ILE A 5 8.21 -4.98 -15.93
CA ILE A 5 8.27 -6.08 -16.92
C ILE A 5 8.27 -7.40 -16.19
N THR A 6 7.79 -8.44 -16.86
CA THR A 6 7.87 -9.82 -16.38
C THR A 6 7.81 -10.79 -17.56
N GLU A 7 8.52 -11.90 -17.46
CA GLU A 7 8.50 -12.98 -18.45
C GLU A 7 7.14 -13.67 -18.45
N ARG A 8 6.55 -13.76 -19.65
CA ARG A 8 5.27 -14.43 -19.89
C ARG A 8 5.28 -15.12 -21.24
N ASN A 9 5.05 -16.43 -21.22
CA ASN A 9 4.90 -17.26 -22.41
C ASN A 9 6.11 -17.16 -23.37
N GLY A 10 7.32 -17.10 -22.82
CA GLY A 10 8.57 -17.00 -23.56
C GLY A 10 8.90 -15.60 -24.07
N TYR A 11 8.24 -14.57 -23.54
CA TYR A 11 8.52 -13.17 -23.86
C TYR A 11 8.52 -12.31 -22.62
N VAL A 12 9.53 -11.44 -22.50
CA VAL A 12 9.49 -10.35 -21.54
C VAL A 12 8.37 -9.38 -21.94
N THR A 13 7.39 -9.24 -21.07
CA THR A 13 6.14 -8.51 -21.33
C THR A 13 6.03 -7.33 -20.38
N VAL A 14 5.60 -6.18 -20.91
CA VAL A 14 5.37 -4.97 -20.11
C VAL A 14 4.09 -5.16 -19.29
N VAL A 15 4.24 -5.16 -17.96
CA VAL A 15 3.13 -5.16 -17.01
C VAL A 15 2.48 -3.79 -17.00
N ALA A 16 3.28 -2.75 -16.73
CA ALA A 16 2.84 -1.37 -16.77
C ALA A 16 4.03 -0.43 -17.01
N PRO A 17 3.87 0.60 -17.85
CA PRO A 17 4.81 1.70 -17.86
C PRO A 17 4.63 2.56 -16.60
N ILE A 18 5.73 2.98 -15.98
CA ILE A 18 5.68 3.86 -14.81
C ILE A 18 5.26 5.26 -15.29
N PRO A 19 4.19 5.87 -14.76
CA PRO A 19 3.72 7.18 -15.20
C PRO A 19 4.83 8.24 -15.20
N GLY A 20 4.86 9.06 -16.26
CA GLY A 20 5.83 10.15 -16.39
C GLY A 20 7.25 9.72 -16.77
N THR A 21 7.54 8.43 -16.92
CA THR A 21 8.88 7.92 -17.28
C THR A 21 9.06 7.73 -18.81
N PRO A 22 10.29 7.50 -19.32
CA PRO A 22 10.55 7.36 -20.75
C PRO A 22 9.67 6.34 -21.46
N GLY A 23 9.48 5.15 -20.87
CA GLY A 23 8.63 4.10 -21.45
C GLY A 23 7.18 4.55 -21.62
N ALA A 24 6.61 5.22 -20.61
CA ALA A 24 5.26 5.78 -20.69
C ALA A 24 5.16 6.87 -21.77
N ARG A 25 6.13 7.81 -21.81
CA ARG A 25 6.15 8.92 -22.79
C ARG A 25 6.34 8.43 -24.23
N ALA A 26 7.08 7.34 -24.41
CA ALA A 26 7.26 6.70 -25.71
C ALA A 26 5.99 5.99 -26.22
N GLY A 27 4.97 5.79 -25.37
CA GLY A 27 3.73 5.13 -25.75
C GLY A 27 3.80 3.60 -25.71
N ILE A 28 4.73 3.04 -24.93
CA ILE A 28 4.69 1.63 -24.54
C ILE A 28 3.46 1.39 -23.66
N ARG A 29 2.80 0.25 -23.85
CA ARG A 29 1.53 -0.10 -23.21
C ARG A 29 1.63 -1.42 -22.45
N PRO A 30 0.78 -1.63 -21.42
CA PRO A 30 0.58 -2.95 -20.84
C PRO A 30 0.30 -4.00 -21.93
N GLY A 31 0.97 -5.15 -21.83
CA GLY A 31 0.85 -6.25 -22.79
C GLY A 31 1.78 -6.18 -24.00
N ASP A 32 2.57 -5.11 -24.15
CA ASP A 32 3.63 -5.08 -25.15
C ASP A 32 4.69 -6.14 -24.83
N GLN A 33 5.02 -6.98 -25.80
CA GLN A 33 6.02 -8.05 -25.68
C GLN A 33 7.31 -7.64 -26.38
N PHE A 34 8.46 -7.65 -25.70
CA PHE A 34 9.73 -7.36 -26.34
C PHE A 34 10.11 -8.48 -27.30
N VAL A 35 10.23 -8.15 -28.59
CA VAL A 35 10.72 -9.10 -29.61
C VAL A 35 12.17 -8.82 -29.98
N GLU A 36 12.64 -7.59 -29.79
CA GLU A 36 14.03 -7.19 -30.02
C GLU A 36 14.45 -6.11 -29.01
N ILE A 37 15.66 -6.22 -28.45
CA ILE A 37 16.30 -5.21 -27.60
C ILE A 37 17.74 -5.03 -28.09
N GLU A 38 18.14 -3.80 -28.45
CA GLU A 38 19.48 -3.51 -29.02
C GLU A 38 19.83 -4.40 -30.22
N GLY A 39 18.87 -4.62 -31.13
CA GLY A 39 19.07 -5.46 -32.32
C GLY A 39 19.10 -6.97 -32.05
N ARG A 40 19.00 -7.41 -30.78
CA ARG A 40 19.02 -8.83 -30.39
C ARG A 40 17.60 -9.34 -30.20
N ALA A 41 17.30 -10.51 -30.78
CA ALA A 41 16.02 -11.18 -30.59
C ALA A 41 15.82 -11.53 -29.10
N ALA A 42 14.70 -11.09 -28.54
CA ALA A 42 14.39 -11.19 -27.10
C ALA A 42 13.45 -12.37 -26.75
N GLN A 43 13.14 -13.23 -27.73
CA GLN A 43 12.33 -14.42 -27.50
C GLN A 43 13.09 -15.43 -26.62
N GLY A 44 12.40 -15.94 -25.60
CA GLY A 44 12.93 -16.89 -24.63
C GLY A 44 13.83 -16.26 -23.56
N TRP A 45 13.94 -14.93 -23.52
CA TRP A 45 14.68 -14.26 -22.47
C TRP A 45 13.91 -14.25 -21.15
N ASP A 46 14.67 -14.28 -20.06
CA ASP A 46 14.15 -13.98 -18.72
C ASP A 46 14.20 -12.47 -18.42
N ASP A 47 13.68 -12.10 -17.24
CA ASP A 47 13.62 -10.72 -16.78
C ASP A 47 15.01 -10.10 -16.62
N ASP A 48 15.97 -10.85 -16.09
CA ASP A 48 17.32 -10.35 -15.80
C ASP A 48 18.07 -10.00 -17.09
N GLN A 49 17.96 -10.84 -18.12
CA GLN A 49 18.54 -10.60 -19.44
C GLN A 49 17.99 -9.34 -20.10
N ALA A 50 16.67 -9.11 -20.02
CA ALA A 50 16.08 -7.89 -20.54
C ALA A 50 16.49 -6.67 -19.70
N VAL A 51 16.50 -6.79 -18.37
CA VAL A 51 16.91 -5.72 -17.45
C VAL A 51 18.35 -5.27 -17.72
N GLU A 52 19.26 -6.20 -17.99
CA GLU A 52 20.67 -5.91 -18.29
C GLU A 52 20.81 -4.90 -19.45
N LEU A 53 20.03 -5.07 -20.52
CA LEU A 53 20.08 -4.20 -21.71
C LEU A 53 19.18 -2.96 -21.59
N LEU A 54 18.04 -3.07 -20.92
CA LEU A 54 17.12 -1.94 -20.71
C LEU A 54 17.67 -0.93 -19.70
N ARG A 55 18.55 -1.36 -18.80
CA ARG A 55 19.32 -0.48 -17.91
C ARG A 55 20.62 -0.03 -18.58
N GLY A 56 21.24 0.98 -18.01
CA GLY A 56 22.42 1.65 -18.57
C GLY A 56 22.53 3.08 -18.06
N GLU A 57 23.55 3.78 -18.52
CA GLU A 57 23.86 5.13 -18.05
C GLU A 57 22.72 6.11 -18.36
N SER A 58 22.38 6.96 -17.39
CA SER A 58 21.34 7.98 -17.55
C SER A 58 21.71 8.95 -18.66
N GLY A 59 20.77 9.25 -19.56
CA GLY A 59 20.97 10.09 -20.73
C GLY A 59 21.22 9.32 -22.02
N THR A 60 21.67 8.06 -21.95
CA THR A 60 21.82 7.18 -23.12
C THR A 60 20.47 6.67 -23.62
N GLU A 61 20.44 6.06 -24.81
CA GLU A 61 19.22 5.50 -25.40
C GLU A 61 19.31 3.98 -25.54
N VAL A 62 18.15 3.33 -25.55
CA VAL A 62 17.98 1.91 -25.89
C VAL A 62 16.91 1.76 -26.97
N SER A 63 17.24 1.00 -28.01
CA SER A 63 16.31 0.61 -29.06
C SER A 63 15.60 -0.69 -28.70
N VAL A 64 14.28 -0.70 -28.87
CA VAL A 64 13.45 -1.89 -28.63
C VAL A 64 12.44 -2.03 -29.76
N LYS A 65 12.05 -3.27 -30.08
CA LYS A 65 10.86 -3.56 -30.87
C LYS A 65 9.91 -4.38 -30.03
N VAL A 66 8.64 -4.00 -30.03
CA VAL A 66 7.61 -4.72 -29.30
C VAL A 66 6.56 -5.28 -30.23
N LYS A 67 6.08 -6.48 -29.93
CA LYS A 67 4.84 -7.02 -30.48
C LYS A 67 3.70 -6.54 -29.60
N ARG A 68 2.69 -5.92 -30.22
CA ARG A 68 1.49 -5.43 -29.56
C ARG A 68 0.28 -6.20 -30.08
N LEU A 69 -0.57 -6.65 -29.17
CA LEU A 69 -1.80 -7.36 -29.55
C LEU A 69 -2.66 -6.46 -30.47
N GLY A 70 -3.14 -7.03 -31.59
CA GLY A 70 -3.93 -6.31 -32.60
C GLY A 70 -3.11 -5.48 -33.60
N VAL A 71 -1.77 -5.55 -33.57
CA VAL A 71 -0.89 -4.89 -34.53
C VAL A 71 -0.03 -5.95 -35.25
N ASP A 72 -0.11 -5.97 -36.58
CA ASP A 72 0.49 -7.05 -37.40
C ASP A 72 2.03 -7.02 -37.46
N HIS A 73 2.64 -5.86 -37.21
CA HIS A 73 4.09 -5.68 -37.30
C HIS A 73 4.67 -5.18 -35.98
N PRO A 74 5.89 -5.61 -35.60
CA PRO A 74 6.59 -5.07 -34.43
C PRO A 74 6.75 -3.55 -34.52
N ILE A 75 6.47 -2.88 -33.41
CA ILE A 75 6.55 -1.42 -33.30
C ILE A 75 7.93 -1.06 -32.73
N PRO A 76 8.77 -0.29 -33.45
CA PRO A 76 10.05 0.17 -32.94
C PRO A 76 9.87 1.35 -31.98
N PHE A 77 10.64 1.35 -30.89
CA PHE A 77 10.75 2.46 -29.95
C PHE A 77 12.22 2.74 -29.64
N THR A 78 12.56 4.01 -29.46
CA THR A 78 13.82 4.45 -28.88
C THR A 78 13.51 5.06 -27.52
N LEU A 79 14.05 4.46 -26.45
CA LEU A 79 13.78 4.87 -25.08
C LEU A 79 15.02 5.52 -24.49
N LYS A 80 14.87 6.74 -23.99
CA LYS A 80 15.92 7.39 -23.19
C LYS A 80 16.03 6.71 -21.82
N ARG A 81 17.23 6.40 -21.37
CA ARG A 81 17.51 5.94 -20.01
C ARG A 81 17.56 7.14 -19.08
N GLU A 82 16.83 7.05 -17.97
CA GLU A 82 16.76 8.10 -16.95
C GLU A 82 16.86 7.44 -15.57
N ARG A 83 17.31 8.20 -14.57
CA ARG A 83 17.16 7.82 -13.17
C ARG A 83 15.66 7.78 -12.86
N ILE A 84 15.13 6.58 -12.66
CA ILE A 84 13.70 6.39 -12.38
C ILE A 84 13.49 6.55 -10.87
N HIS A 85 12.71 7.56 -10.52
CA HIS A 85 12.30 7.79 -9.15
C HIS A 85 10.98 7.07 -8.87
N LEU A 86 11.02 6.01 -8.05
CA LEU A 86 9.82 5.33 -7.59
C LEU A 86 9.23 6.14 -6.43
N LYS A 87 8.10 6.80 -6.70
CA LYS A 87 7.41 7.63 -5.71
C LYS A 87 6.97 6.81 -4.51
N SER A 88 7.19 7.37 -3.33
CA SER A 88 6.59 6.96 -2.07
C SER A 88 5.12 7.36 -1.97
N VAL A 89 4.78 8.53 -2.54
CA VAL A 89 3.41 9.04 -2.66
C VAL A 89 3.03 9.07 -4.15
N PRO A 90 2.39 8.01 -4.69
CA PRO A 90 2.12 7.91 -6.12
C PRO A 90 1.13 8.96 -6.64
N PHE A 91 0.17 9.37 -5.80
CA PHE A 91 -0.84 10.38 -6.10
C PHE A 91 -1.38 11.00 -4.80
N ALA A 92 -2.06 12.13 -4.91
CA ALA A 92 -2.83 12.74 -3.84
C ALA A 92 -4.10 13.37 -4.44
N LEU A 93 -5.24 13.27 -3.75
CA LEU A 93 -6.52 13.76 -4.27
C LEU A 93 -7.55 14.04 -3.17
N TYR A 94 -8.54 14.87 -3.48
CA TYR A 94 -9.76 14.97 -2.69
C TYR A 94 -10.70 13.82 -3.00
N LEU A 95 -11.08 13.04 -1.97
CA LEU A 95 -12.07 11.96 -2.09
C LEU A 95 -13.50 12.50 -2.03
N VAL A 96 -13.71 13.46 -1.14
CA VAL A 96 -14.95 14.25 -0.99
C VAL A 96 -14.56 15.70 -0.75
N PRO A 97 -15.48 16.69 -0.89
CA PRO A 97 -15.14 18.09 -0.75
C PRO A 97 -14.40 18.42 0.56
N GLY A 98 -13.14 18.80 0.42
CA GLY A 98 -12.26 19.22 1.52
C GLY A 98 -11.61 18.09 2.34
N ILE A 99 -11.86 16.81 2.03
CA ILE A 99 -11.14 15.69 2.67
C ILE A 99 -10.19 15.07 1.65
N ALA A 100 -8.89 15.21 1.92
CA ALA A 100 -7.84 14.69 1.07
C ALA A 100 -7.40 13.29 1.46
N TYR A 101 -6.84 12.57 0.49
CA TYR A 101 -6.27 11.25 0.64
C TYR A 101 -4.84 11.24 0.09
N VAL A 102 -3.91 10.79 0.93
CA VAL A 102 -2.48 10.68 0.62
C VAL A 102 -2.03 9.26 0.99
N PRO A 103 -1.83 8.36 0.01
CA PRO A 103 -1.22 7.06 0.24
C PRO A 103 0.30 7.20 0.30
N LEU A 104 0.89 6.82 1.43
CA LEU A 104 2.34 6.66 1.56
C LEU A 104 2.62 5.15 1.50
N GLN A 105 2.99 4.65 0.32
CA GLN A 105 3.09 3.22 0.05
C GLN A 105 4.38 2.58 0.56
N VAL A 106 5.45 3.37 0.68
CA VAL A 106 6.77 2.92 1.13
C VAL A 106 7.57 4.10 1.65
N VAL A 107 8.33 3.91 2.73
CA VAL A 107 9.21 4.95 3.27
C VAL A 107 10.58 4.89 2.61
N ARG A 108 10.93 5.89 1.83
CA ARG A 108 12.17 6.06 1.06
C ARG A 108 12.77 7.43 1.35
N GLU A 109 13.96 7.67 0.81
CA GLU A 109 14.75 8.90 0.99
C GLU A 109 13.98 10.20 0.71
N THR A 110 13.02 10.19 -0.22
CA THR A 110 12.23 11.36 -0.61
C THR A 110 10.83 11.40 -0.02
N SER A 111 10.47 10.48 0.89
CA SER A 111 9.08 10.37 1.38
C SER A 111 8.57 11.62 2.05
N SER A 112 9.35 12.25 2.93
CA SER A 112 8.94 13.47 3.62
C SER A 112 8.70 14.64 2.66
N GLU A 113 9.56 14.79 1.65
CA GLU A 113 9.41 15.78 0.59
C GLU A 113 8.18 15.52 -0.28
N GLU A 114 7.94 14.26 -0.64
CA GLU A 114 6.77 13.88 -1.44
C GLU A 114 5.45 14.06 -0.68
N VAL A 115 5.41 13.77 0.62
CA VAL A 115 4.24 14.06 1.46
C VAL A 115 4.01 15.57 1.53
N ARG A 116 5.07 16.37 1.79
CA ARG A 116 4.96 17.83 1.81
C ARG A 116 4.43 18.38 0.49
N ALA A 117 5.02 17.97 -0.64
CA ALA A 117 4.60 18.40 -1.96
C ALA A 117 3.15 17.98 -2.29
N ALA A 118 2.71 16.81 -1.81
CA ALA A 118 1.33 16.38 -1.93
C ALA A 118 0.38 17.30 -1.14
N LEU A 119 0.74 17.70 0.08
CA LEU A 119 -0.05 18.63 0.89
C LEU A 119 -0.12 20.02 0.25
N ASP A 120 1.02 20.55 -0.21
CA ASP A 120 1.06 21.86 -0.88
C ASP A 120 0.16 21.84 -2.14
N SER A 121 0.25 20.79 -2.96
CA SER A 121 -0.60 20.64 -4.15
C SER A 121 -2.08 20.50 -3.83
N LEU A 122 -2.43 19.93 -2.66
CA LEU A 122 -3.83 19.79 -2.25
C LEU A 122 -4.38 21.15 -1.78
N GLU A 123 -3.63 21.88 -0.95
CA GLU A 123 -4.02 23.22 -0.50
C GLU A 123 -4.17 24.22 -1.65
N ASP A 124 -3.29 24.14 -2.65
CA ASP A 124 -3.41 24.94 -3.89
C ASP A 124 -4.69 24.59 -4.68
N ALA A 125 -5.14 23.33 -4.60
CA ALA A 125 -6.32 22.86 -5.31
C ALA A 125 -7.64 23.13 -4.57
N GLY A 126 -7.60 23.38 -3.26
CA GLY A 126 -8.80 23.71 -2.48
C GLY A 126 -8.61 23.68 -0.96
N PRO A 127 -9.68 23.99 -0.20
CA PRO A 127 -9.61 23.99 1.25
C PRO A 127 -9.40 22.57 1.79
N LEU A 128 -8.36 22.38 2.60
CA LEU A 128 -8.09 21.14 3.31
C LEU A 128 -8.73 21.14 4.70
N ARG A 129 -9.87 20.46 4.83
CA ARG A 129 -10.64 20.33 6.07
C ARG A 129 -10.40 18.99 6.80
N GLY A 130 -9.80 18.02 6.11
CA GLY A 130 -9.43 16.75 6.72
C GLY A 130 -8.45 15.98 5.85
N LEU A 131 -7.65 15.11 6.47
CA LEU A 131 -6.63 14.31 5.81
C LEU A 131 -6.77 12.83 6.16
N VAL A 132 -6.75 11.96 5.16
CA VAL A 132 -6.47 10.54 5.32
C VAL A 132 -5.03 10.28 4.86
N LEU A 133 -4.16 9.90 5.78
CA LEU A 133 -2.83 9.38 5.48
C LEU A 133 -2.89 7.85 5.49
N ASP A 134 -2.78 7.22 4.33
CA ASP A 134 -2.92 5.77 4.19
C ASP A 134 -1.56 5.08 4.22
N LEU A 135 -1.31 4.31 5.27
CA LEU A 135 -0.09 3.51 5.48
C LEU A 135 -0.35 2.01 5.29
N ARG A 136 -1.56 1.60 4.89
CA ARG A 136 -1.89 0.19 4.67
C ARG A 136 -0.99 -0.42 3.59
N GLY A 137 -0.48 -1.62 3.85
CA GLY A 137 0.46 -2.28 2.97
C GLY A 137 1.88 -1.71 3.00
N ASN A 138 2.17 -0.65 3.78
CA ASN A 138 3.50 -0.02 3.80
C ASN A 138 4.44 -0.74 4.79
N PRO A 139 5.45 -1.49 4.31
CA PRO A 139 6.37 -2.25 5.17
C PRO A 139 7.39 -1.37 5.92
N GLY A 140 7.27 -0.05 5.81
CA GLY A 140 8.17 0.95 6.36
C GLY A 140 9.32 1.24 5.42
N GLY A 141 10.52 1.37 5.99
CA GLY A 141 11.73 1.77 5.27
C GLY A 141 12.70 2.51 6.18
N LEU A 142 13.27 3.60 5.67
CA LEU A 142 14.30 4.37 6.39
C LEU A 142 13.73 5.02 7.67
N LEU A 143 14.43 4.85 8.79
CA LEU A 143 14.03 5.39 10.10
C LEU A 143 13.93 6.91 10.06
N GLU A 144 14.96 7.56 9.52
CA GLU A 144 15.10 9.01 9.43
C GLU A 144 13.94 9.62 8.64
N GLN A 145 13.45 8.91 7.62
CA GLN A 145 12.31 9.36 6.82
C GLN A 145 10.97 9.10 7.50
N GLY A 146 10.86 8.04 8.32
CA GLY A 146 9.74 7.88 9.24
C GLY A 146 9.64 9.04 10.22
N ILE A 147 10.76 9.45 10.80
CA ILE A 147 10.87 10.62 11.69
C ILE A 147 10.49 11.90 10.94
N ALA A 148 11.07 12.12 9.76
CA ALA A 148 10.82 13.32 8.96
C ALA A 148 9.35 13.43 8.49
N VAL A 149 8.67 12.32 8.22
CA VAL A 149 7.23 12.33 7.92
C VAL A 149 6.41 12.66 9.18
N SER A 150 6.74 12.09 10.34
CA SER A 150 6.07 12.43 11.60
C SER A 150 6.23 13.90 11.99
N ASP A 151 7.42 14.45 11.77
CA ASP A 151 7.76 15.86 12.03
C ASP A 151 6.83 16.84 11.31
N LEU A 152 6.32 16.49 10.12
CA LEU A 152 5.38 17.33 9.37
C LEU A 152 4.08 17.64 10.11
N PHE A 153 3.67 16.79 11.05
CA PHE A 153 2.35 16.86 11.67
C PHE A 153 2.41 17.13 13.18
N LEU A 154 3.59 17.16 13.77
CA LEU A 154 3.77 17.27 15.22
C LEU A 154 4.28 18.65 15.62
N ALA A 155 3.83 19.13 16.78
CA ALA A 155 4.34 20.37 17.35
C ALA A 155 5.84 20.28 17.63
N GLU A 156 6.55 21.39 17.49
CA GLU A 156 7.97 21.47 17.79
C GLU A 156 8.28 20.96 19.20
N GLY A 157 9.33 20.14 19.33
CA GLY A 157 9.73 19.50 20.59
C GLY A 157 8.93 18.26 20.98
N ALA A 158 7.88 17.88 20.24
CA ALA A 158 7.16 16.63 20.48
C ALA A 158 8.05 15.42 20.15
N VAL A 159 8.23 14.51 21.12
CA VAL A 159 8.99 13.26 20.90
C VAL A 159 8.29 12.42 19.81
N ILE A 160 9.04 11.91 18.85
CA ILE A 160 8.54 11.07 17.76
C ILE A 160 8.78 9.59 18.07
N VAL A 161 10.01 9.26 18.44
CA VAL A 161 10.43 7.89 18.71
C VAL A 161 11.65 7.89 19.62
N GLU A 162 11.72 6.89 20.49
CA GLU A 162 12.91 6.63 21.31
C GLU A 162 13.48 5.26 20.92
N THR A 163 14.78 5.20 20.61
CA THR A 163 15.50 3.94 20.44
C THR A 163 16.31 3.62 21.69
N ARG A 164 16.29 2.37 22.13
CA ARG A 164 17.04 1.89 23.30
C ARG A 164 17.88 0.67 22.89
N GLY A 165 19.20 0.85 22.85
CA GLY A 165 20.18 -0.19 22.62
C GLY A 165 20.51 -1.01 23.87
N ARG A 166 21.52 -1.87 23.77
CA ARG A 166 21.97 -2.71 24.91
C ARG A 166 22.73 -1.90 25.94
N ALA A 167 23.56 -0.96 25.49
CA ALA A 167 24.31 -0.07 26.38
C ALA A 167 23.51 1.22 26.60
N SER A 168 23.66 1.84 27.77
CA SER A 168 22.86 3.01 28.16
C SER A 168 23.14 4.25 27.30
N ASP A 169 24.34 4.36 26.74
CA ASP A 169 24.76 5.38 25.78
C ASP A 169 24.20 5.14 24.36
N GLN A 170 23.49 4.03 24.13
CA GLN A 170 22.80 3.70 22.89
C GLN A 170 21.30 3.99 22.97
N THR A 171 20.89 4.89 23.88
CA THR A 171 19.53 5.39 23.95
C THR A 171 19.45 6.76 23.32
N GLU A 172 18.57 6.93 22.34
CA GLU A 172 18.40 8.17 21.58
C GLU A 172 16.91 8.47 21.42
N ALA A 173 16.52 9.71 21.68
CA ALA A 173 15.16 10.21 21.49
C ALA A 173 15.15 11.24 20.36
N PHE A 174 14.26 11.03 19.40
CA PHE A 174 14.08 11.91 18.25
C PHE A 174 12.81 12.72 18.46
N SER A 175 12.87 14.03 18.23
CA SER A 175 11.74 14.96 18.43
C SER A 175 11.50 15.79 17.17
N ALA A 176 10.26 16.25 17.02
CA ALA A 176 9.85 17.15 15.97
C ALA A 176 10.58 18.51 16.10
N SER A 177 10.91 19.10 14.96
CA SER A 177 11.65 20.35 14.82
C SER A 177 10.99 21.36 13.88
N SER A 178 10.08 20.92 13.01
CA SER A 178 9.48 21.79 11.97
C SER A 178 8.17 22.46 12.40
N GLY A 179 7.47 21.87 13.37
CA GLY A 179 6.11 22.26 13.75
C GLY A 179 5.02 21.67 12.85
N ASP A 180 3.79 21.60 13.36
CA ASP A 180 2.65 20.99 12.66
C ASP A 180 2.27 21.82 11.43
N ARG A 181 2.42 21.23 10.24
CA ARG A 181 2.11 21.85 8.95
C ARG A 181 0.60 22.01 8.71
N LEU A 182 -0.23 21.24 9.41
CA LEU A 182 -1.68 21.22 9.26
C LEU A 182 -2.40 21.48 10.60
N PRO A 183 -2.06 22.55 11.32
CA PRO A 183 -2.53 22.76 12.69
C PRO A 183 -4.05 22.84 12.72
N GLY A 184 -4.68 22.04 13.58
CA GLY A 184 -6.14 21.98 13.73
C GLY A 184 -6.89 21.24 12.62
N VAL A 185 -6.23 20.79 11.56
CA VAL A 185 -6.87 19.94 10.54
C VAL A 185 -7.01 18.51 11.10
N PRO A 186 -8.24 17.97 11.24
CA PRO A 186 -8.43 16.60 11.69
C PRO A 186 -7.83 15.61 10.68
N MET A 187 -7.13 14.58 11.19
CA MET A 187 -6.51 13.58 10.33
C MET A 187 -6.72 12.16 10.84
N VAL A 188 -6.91 11.24 9.89
CA VAL A 188 -6.97 9.80 10.14
C VAL A 188 -5.77 9.12 9.49
N VAL A 189 -5.09 8.25 10.23
CA VAL A 189 -4.04 7.38 9.70
C VAL A 189 -4.62 5.98 9.53
N LEU A 190 -4.61 5.45 8.31
CA LEU A 190 -5.03 4.08 8.05
C LEU A 190 -3.84 3.13 8.16
N VAL A 191 -4.02 2.04 8.90
CA VAL A 191 -3.03 0.98 9.09
C VAL A 191 -3.66 -0.41 8.95
N ASP A 192 -2.82 -1.39 8.64
CA ASP A 192 -3.16 -2.80 8.54
C ASP A 192 -1.98 -3.69 8.96
N GLU A 193 -2.15 -5.00 8.91
CA GLU A 193 -1.18 -6.02 9.31
C GLU A 193 0.17 -5.94 8.56
N TYR A 194 0.20 -5.23 7.43
CA TYR A 194 1.37 -5.04 6.58
C TYR A 194 2.05 -3.68 6.79
N SER A 195 1.44 -2.81 7.60
CA SER A 195 2.01 -1.56 8.08
C SER A 195 3.12 -1.88 9.09
N ALA A 196 4.38 -1.62 8.76
CA ALA A 196 5.51 -2.05 9.58
C ALA A 196 6.59 -0.97 9.75
N SER A 197 7.41 -1.10 10.80
CA SER A 197 8.66 -0.34 10.97
C SER A 197 8.42 1.19 10.94
N ALA A 198 8.97 1.92 9.97
CA ALA A 198 8.78 3.37 9.86
C ALA A 198 7.30 3.79 9.77
N SER A 199 6.43 2.98 9.15
CA SER A 199 4.98 3.22 9.14
C SER A 199 4.40 3.20 10.55
N GLU A 200 4.89 2.28 11.41
CA GLU A 200 4.45 2.16 12.79
C GLU A 200 4.98 3.29 13.67
N ILE A 201 6.17 3.82 13.35
CA ILE A 201 6.71 5.04 13.97
C ILE A 201 5.81 6.23 13.63
N ILE A 202 5.43 6.40 12.35
CA ILE A 202 4.53 7.47 11.92
C ILE A 202 3.17 7.35 12.63
N SER A 203 2.50 6.21 12.52
CA SER A 203 1.18 6.04 13.13
C SER A 203 1.24 6.11 14.65
N GLY A 204 2.27 5.53 15.29
CA GLY A 204 2.42 5.54 16.73
C GLY A 204 2.71 6.92 17.31
N ALA A 205 3.60 7.69 16.67
CA ALA A 205 3.88 9.06 17.10
C ALA A 205 2.64 9.94 17.02
N LEU A 206 1.90 9.86 15.92
CA LEU A 206 0.68 10.66 15.72
C LEU A 206 -0.46 10.23 16.65
N GLN A 207 -0.59 8.93 16.95
CA GLN A 207 -1.59 8.41 17.87
C GLN A 207 -1.30 8.84 19.31
N ASP A 208 -0.05 8.69 19.76
CA ASP A 208 0.35 8.95 21.14
C ASP A 208 0.24 10.43 21.52
N HIS A 209 0.42 11.32 20.54
CA HIS A 209 0.21 12.77 20.71
C HIS A 209 -1.23 13.22 20.52
N ASP A 210 -2.17 12.30 20.24
CA ASP A 210 -3.56 12.62 19.88
C ASP A 210 -3.64 13.59 18.70
N ARG A 211 -2.66 13.50 17.79
CA ARG A 211 -2.62 14.32 16.60
C ARG A 211 -3.47 13.72 15.48
N ALA A 212 -3.51 12.38 15.42
CA ALA A 212 -4.28 11.63 14.45
C ALA A 212 -5.08 10.52 15.12
N LEU A 213 -6.28 10.27 14.58
CA LEU A 213 -7.01 9.04 14.86
C LEU A 213 -6.42 7.92 13.99
N VAL A 214 -6.03 6.80 14.58
CA VAL A 214 -5.60 5.61 13.84
C VAL A 214 -6.80 4.71 13.61
N ALA A 215 -7.04 4.28 12.36
CA ALA A 215 -8.14 3.39 12.00
C ALA A 215 -7.66 2.23 11.11
N GLY A 216 -8.38 1.11 11.15
CA GLY A 216 -8.09 -0.07 10.33
C GLY A 216 -7.84 -1.34 11.16
N MET A 217 -6.74 -2.04 10.88
CA MET A 217 -6.35 -3.28 11.58
C MET A 217 -4.99 -3.12 12.28
N PRO A 218 -4.70 -3.90 13.35
CA PRO A 218 -3.41 -3.83 14.04
C PRO A 218 -2.23 -3.96 13.09
N SER A 219 -1.23 -3.12 13.30
CA SER A 219 -0.02 -3.12 12.48
C SER A 219 0.83 -4.38 12.68
N TYR A 220 1.90 -4.51 11.88
CA TYR A 220 2.75 -5.70 11.86
C TYR A 220 3.33 -6.06 13.24
N GLY A 221 3.83 -5.08 13.98
CA GLY A 221 4.44 -5.22 15.30
C GLY A 221 5.95 -5.35 15.28
N LYS A 222 6.66 -4.54 14.48
CA LYS A 222 8.12 -4.54 14.42
C LYS A 222 8.71 -3.39 15.24
N GLY A 223 8.96 -3.64 16.52
CA GLY A 223 9.57 -2.73 17.49
C GLY A 223 11.10 -2.78 17.56
N SER A 224 11.79 -3.34 16.55
CA SER A 224 13.24 -3.51 16.54
C SER A 224 13.95 -2.67 15.48
N VAL A 225 15.16 -2.21 15.82
CA VAL A 225 16.08 -1.49 14.93
C VAL A 225 17.16 -2.45 14.46
N GLN A 226 17.39 -2.48 13.15
CA GLN A 226 18.40 -3.33 12.53
C GLN A 226 19.49 -2.48 11.88
N THR A 227 20.74 -2.77 12.22
CA THR A 227 21.92 -2.12 11.65
C THR A 227 22.58 -3.03 10.61
N LEU A 228 23.06 -2.45 9.51
CA LEU A 228 23.81 -3.15 8.47
C LEU A 228 25.31 -2.98 8.67
N PHE A 229 26.02 -4.07 8.92
CA PHE A 229 27.47 -4.11 9.07
C PHE A 229 28.08 -4.67 7.80
N ARG A 230 28.88 -3.86 7.09
CA ARG A 230 29.65 -4.32 5.93
C ARG A 230 30.78 -5.23 6.41
N LEU A 231 30.87 -6.42 5.83
CA LEU A 231 31.90 -7.41 6.12
C LEU A 231 32.98 -7.38 5.03
N SER A 232 34.17 -7.89 5.35
CA SER A 232 35.20 -8.15 4.36
C SER A 232 34.67 -9.10 3.26
N GLY A 233 34.94 -8.78 2.00
CA GLY A 233 34.46 -9.55 0.84
C GLY A 233 33.12 -9.11 0.27
N GLY A 234 32.55 -7.98 0.71
CA GLY A 234 31.34 -7.39 0.13
C GLY A 234 30.02 -7.88 0.73
N ASN A 235 30.06 -8.85 1.64
CA ASN A 235 28.90 -9.33 2.38
C ASN A 235 28.38 -8.26 3.38
N VAL A 236 27.11 -8.34 3.76
CA VAL A 236 26.49 -7.43 4.74
C VAL A 236 25.77 -8.26 5.81
N LEU A 237 26.11 -8.01 7.08
CA LEU A 237 25.39 -8.56 8.24
C LEU A 237 24.28 -7.59 8.66
N ARG A 238 23.04 -8.06 8.68
CA ARG A 238 21.90 -7.32 9.26
C ARG A 238 21.64 -7.82 10.67
N LEU A 239 21.86 -6.98 11.67
CA LEU A 239 21.77 -7.35 13.09
C LEU A 239 20.83 -6.42 13.84
N THR A 240 19.95 -6.97 14.67
CA THR A 240 19.12 -6.19 15.60
C THR A 240 19.99 -5.62 16.71
N THR A 241 20.05 -4.29 16.82
CA THR A 241 20.93 -3.57 17.76
C THR A 241 20.17 -2.82 18.83
N ALA A 242 18.91 -2.47 18.59
CA ALA A 242 18.08 -1.73 19.54
C ALA A 242 16.59 -2.11 19.40
N ARG A 243 15.81 -1.69 20.39
CA ARG A 243 14.34 -1.61 20.29
C ARG A 243 13.93 -0.15 20.17
N TRP A 244 12.79 0.10 19.56
CA TRP A 244 12.20 1.44 19.55
C TRP A 244 10.86 1.47 20.28
N PHE A 245 10.55 2.63 20.84
CA PHE A 245 9.38 2.91 21.66
C PHE A 245 8.68 4.15 21.12
N THR A 246 7.35 4.09 21.15
CA THR A 246 6.49 5.23 20.83
C THR A 246 6.58 6.32 21.92
N PRO A 247 6.12 7.56 21.68
CA PRO A 247 6.24 8.66 22.64
C PRO A 247 5.66 8.39 24.04
N ALA A 248 4.61 7.57 24.15
CA ALA A 248 4.04 7.14 25.43
C ALA A 248 4.89 6.05 26.13
N GLY A 249 6.04 5.69 25.59
CA GLY A 249 6.90 4.61 26.09
C GLY A 249 6.40 3.20 25.73
N ARG A 250 5.45 3.10 24.79
CA ARG A 250 4.87 1.81 24.39
C ARG A 250 5.84 1.05 23.47
N SER A 251 6.13 -0.20 23.86
CA SER A 251 6.69 -1.21 22.96
C SER A 251 5.56 -1.80 22.12
N ILE A 252 5.81 -1.97 20.82
CA ILE A 252 4.84 -2.53 19.87
C ILE A 252 5.25 -3.92 19.37
N ASP A 253 6.36 -4.48 19.87
CA ASP A 253 6.88 -5.77 19.42
C ASP A 253 5.79 -6.85 19.52
N LYS A 254 5.51 -7.52 18.40
CA LYS A 254 4.63 -8.70 18.35
C LYS A 254 5.45 -9.96 18.57
N PRO A 255 5.12 -10.79 19.58
CA PRO A 255 5.75 -12.09 19.77
C PRO A 255 5.76 -12.92 18.49
N HIS A 256 6.80 -13.73 18.29
CA HIS A 256 6.94 -14.52 17.06
C HIS A 256 5.80 -15.55 16.91
N ASP A 257 5.41 -16.18 18.01
CA ASP A 257 4.33 -17.19 18.02
C ASP A 257 2.99 -16.57 17.59
N ASP A 258 2.70 -15.34 18.03
CA ASP A 258 1.51 -14.60 17.59
C ASP A 258 1.54 -14.30 16.09
N GLN A 259 2.72 -14.03 15.52
CA GLN A 259 2.88 -13.83 14.07
C GLN A 259 2.63 -15.13 13.29
N ILE A 260 3.02 -16.28 13.84
CA ILE A 260 2.76 -17.60 13.26
C ILE A 260 1.25 -17.89 13.32
N ALA A 261 0.64 -17.75 14.50
CA ALA A 261 -0.78 -18.00 14.69
C ALA A 261 -1.67 -17.14 13.78
N ALA A 262 -1.31 -15.87 13.57
CA ALA A 262 -2.01 -14.99 12.63
C ALA A 262 -1.96 -15.49 11.18
N ARG A 263 -0.85 -16.11 10.76
CA ARG A 263 -0.73 -16.71 9.41
C ARG A 263 -1.53 -17.98 9.25
N GLU A 264 -1.66 -18.78 10.30
CA GLU A 264 -2.41 -20.04 10.29
C GLU A 264 -3.93 -19.82 10.38
N THR A 265 -4.36 -18.82 11.14
CA THR A 265 -5.78 -18.53 11.42
C THR A 265 -6.36 -17.37 10.61
N GLY A 266 -5.52 -16.70 9.80
CA GLY A 266 -5.90 -15.54 9.02
C GLY A 266 -7.02 -15.82 8.01
N THR A 267 -7.97 -14.89 7.94
CA THR A 267 -9.04 -14.88 6.95
C THR A 267 -8.59 -14.11 5.71
N LEU A 268 -8.93 -14.59 4.52
CA LEU A 268 -8.64 -13.84 3.29
C LEU A 268 -9.60 -12.66 3.14
N THR A 269 -9.05 -11.49 2.88
CA THR A 269 -9.79 -10.30 2.44
C THR A 269 -10.18 -10.42 0.97
N LEU A 270 -11.07 -9.54 0.50
CA LEU A 270 -11.45 -9.44 -0.92
C LEU A 270 -10.26 -9.23 -1.87
N ASN A 271 -9.18 -8.59 -1.39
CA ASN A 271 -7.96 -8.40 -2.18
C ASN A 271 -6.91 -9.52 -1.99
N GLY A 272 -7.27 -10.62 -1.31
CA GLY A 272 -6.39 -11.79 -1.12
C GLY A 272 -5.35 -11.66 0.00
N ALA A 273 -5.32 -10.54 0.72
CA ALA A 273 -4.49 -10.37 1.90
C ALA A 273 -5.02 -11.18 3.09
N LEU A 274 -4.15 -11.53 4.03
CA LEU A 274 -4.59 -12.18 5.28
C LEU A 274 -4.88 -11.11 6.33
N THR A 275 -5.99 -11.28 7.03
CA THR A 275 -6.37 -10.44 8.17
C THR A 275 -6.80 -11.28 9.36
N THR A 276 -6.55 -10.78 10.56
CA THR A 276 -6.92 -11.45 11.82
C THR A 276 -7.51 -10.41 12.78
N PRO A 277 -8.70 -10.64 13.37
CA PRO A 277 -9.25 -9.77 14.40
C PRO A 277 -8.24 -9.54 15.55
N PRO A 278 -8.14 -8.32 16.10
CA PRO A 278 -7.26 -8.05 17.23
C PRO A 278 -7.66 -8.86 18.46
N VAL A 279 -6.67 -9.44 19.13
CA VAL A 279 -6.79 -9.92 20.50
C VAL A 279 -6.22 -8.86 21.43
N LEU A 280 -7.09 -8.21 22.22
CA LEU A 280 -6.70 -7.11 23.13
C LEU A 280 -6.56 -7.55 24.58
N GLU A 281 -7.18 -8.66 24.95
CA GLU A 281 -7.16 -9.18 26.31
C GLU A 281 -5.72 -9.47 26.77
N GLY A 282 -5.38 -9.03 27.98
CA GLY A 282 -4.06 -9.24 28.58
C GLY A 282 -2.92 -8.38 28.00
N ARG A 283 -3.17 -7.55 26.98
CA ARG A 283 -2.15 -6.63 26.44
C ARG A 283 -1.86 -5.48 27.40
N PRO A 284 -0.60 -5.03 27.52
CA PRO A 284 -0.26 -3.86 28.32
C PRO A 284 -1.02 -2.62 27.84
N THR A 285 -1.54 -1.83 28.78
CA THR A 285 -2.20 -0.56 28.48
C THR A 285 -1.36 0.62 28.91
N LEU A 286 -1.46 1.70 28.13
CA LEU A 286 -0.83 2.99 28.38
C LEU A 286 -1.85 4.10 28.10
N GLN A 287 -1.46 5.35 28.33
CA GLN A 287 -2.28 6.52 28.05
C GLN A 287 -1.62 7.36 26.96
N SER A 288 -2.41 7.85 26.01
CA SER A 288 -1.99 8.92 25.11
C SER A 288 -1.80 10.23 25.89
N LYS A 289 -1.25 11.25 25.24
CA LYS A 289 -1.06 12.59 25.82
C LYS A 289 -2.37 13.21 26.33
N GLY A 290 -3.47 12.93 25.66
CA GLY A 290 -4.84 13.35 25.95
C GLY A 290 -5.62 12.35 26.80
N GLY A 291 -4.98 11.30 27.32
CA GLY A 291 -5.57 10.37 28.27
C GLY A 291 -6.46 9.28 27.66
N ARG A 292 -6.28 8.94 26.38
CA ARG A 292 -6.96 7.79 25.75
C ARG A 292 -6.16 6.52 26.00
N THR A 293 -6.87 5.40 26.20
CA THR A 293 -6.24 4.09 26.37
C THR A 293 -5.54 3.67 25.09
N LEU A 294 -4.25 3.36 25.20
CA LEU A 294 -3.43 2.77 24.16
C LEU A 294 -3.03 1.34 24.55
N TYR A 295 -2.80 0.49 23.55
CA TYR A 295 -2.35 -0.89 23.77
C TYR A 295 -0.90 -1.06 23.28
N GLY A 296 -0.07 -1.69 24.11
CA GLY A 296 1.27 -2.15 23.77
C GLY A 296 1.31 -3.64 23.38
N GLY A 297 2.47 -4.07 22.88
CA GLY A 297 2.69 -5.37 22.24
C GLY A 297 1.91 -5.52 20.93
N GLY A 298 2.26 -6.42 20.03
CA GLY A 298 1.36 -6.80 18.93
C GLY A 298 1.05 -5.74 17.85
N GLY A 299 1.86 -4.70 17.72
CA GLY A 299 1.67 -3.59 16.77
C GLY A 299 0.91 -2.38 17.35
N ILE A 300 0.81 -1.34 16.53
CA ILE A 300 -0.07 -0.20 16.72
C ILE A 300 -1.51 -0.70 16.59
N THR A 301 -2.22 -0.71 17.71
CA THR A 301 -3.66 -0.97 17.74
C THR A 301 -4.40 0.31 17.32
N PRO A 302 -5.27 0.24 16.29
CA PRO A 302 -6.11 1.37 15.90
C PRO A 302 -7.05 1.82 17.02
N ASP A 303 -7.35 3.12 17.04
CA ASP A 303 -8.41 3.70 17.86
C ASP A 303 -9.79 3.24 17.39
N VAL A 304 -9.95 3.06 16.08
CA VAL A 304 -11.14 2.50 15.46
C VAL A 304 -10.75 1.26 14.68
N VAL A 305 -11.03 0.09 15.25
CA VAL A 305 -10.83 -1.19 14.57
C VAL A 305 -11.93 -1.38 13.53
N VAL A 306 -11.54 -1.49 12.27
CA VAL A 306 -12.44 -1.73 11.16
C VAL A 306 -11.94 -2.94 10.38
N LEU A 307 -12.68 -4.04 10.48
CA LEU A 307 -12.39 -5.25 9.72
C LEU A 307 -12.47 -4.95 8.22
N ALA A 308 -11.51 -5.48 7.47
CA ALA A 308 -11.58 -5.46 6.01
C ALA A 308 -12.76 -6.31 5.52
N ASP A 309 -13.19 -6.08 4.27
CA ASP A 309 -14.15 -6.97 3.61
C ASP A 309 -13.49 -8.34 3.40
N THR A 310 -14.03 -9.36 4.07
CA THR A 310 -13.50 -10.74 4.06
C THR A 310 -14.29 -11.66 3.15
N LEU A 311 -13.59 -12.67 2.61
CA LEU A 311 -14.18 -13.75 1.86
C LEU A 311 -14.92 -14.72 2.81
N THR A 312 -16.10 -15.17 2.40
CA THR A 312 -16.82 -16.26 3.10
C THR A 312 -15.98 -17.53 3.12
N THR A 313 -16.27 -18.47 4.01
CA THR A 313 -15.52 -19.75 4.08
C THR A 313 -15.48 -20.47 2.73
N GLU A 314 -16.59 -20.48 1.99
CA GLU A 314 -16.67 -21.08 0.66
C GLU A 314 -15.80 -20.35 -0.37
N GLU A 315 -15.88 -19.01 -0.42
CA GLU A 315 -15.02 -18.19 -1.27
C GLU A 315 -13.53 -18.40 -0.92
N GLN A 316 -13.19 -18.50 0.36
CA GLN A 316 -11.81 -18.72 0.80
C GLN A 316 -11.27 -20.07 0.33
N THR A 317 -12.04 -21.14 0.47
CA THR A 317 -11.65 -22.47 -0.04
C THR A 317 -11.43 -22.41 -1.55
N ALA A 318 -12.34 -21.75 -2.28
CA ALA A 318 -12.23 -21.55 -3.71
C ALA A 318 -10.98 -20.76 -4.10
N VAL A 319 -10.76 -19.57 -3.53
CA VAL A 319 -9.58 -18.73 -3.81
C VAL A 319 -8.27 -19.43 -3.46
N ARG A 320 -8.19 -20.12 -2.30
CA ARG A 320 -6.98 -20.87 -1.93
C ARG A 320 -6.68 -22.00 -2.92
N SER A 321 -7.71 -22.61 -3.52
CA SER A 321 -7.52 -23.63 -4.56
C SER A 321 -6.84 -23.07 -5.82
N LEU A 322 -7.12 -21.80 -6.15
CA LEU A 322 -6.54 -21.08 -7.28
C LEU A 322 -5.07 -20.72 -7.04
N TYR A 323 -4.65 -20.53 -5.78
CA TYR A 323 -3.28 -20.12 -5.46
C TYR A 323 -2.21 -21.12 -5.91
N ARG A 324 -2.55 -22.41 -6.07
CA ARG A 324 -1.64 -23.41 -6.67
C ARG A 324 -1.17 -23.03 -8.07
N LYS A 325 -1.97 -22.24 -8.80
CA LYS A 325 -1.70 -21.72 -10.13
C LYS A 325 -1.74 -20.18 -10.15
N ALA A 326 -1.46 -19.52 -9.03
CA ALA A 326 -1.54 -18.07 -8.90
C ALA A 326 -0.83 -17.35 -10.05
N GLY A 327 0.42 -17.70 -10.35
CA GLY A 327 1.17 -17.07 -11.44
C GLY A 327 0.49 -17.21 -12.81
N ALA A 328 -0.01 -18.40 -13.13
CA ALA A 328 -0.70 -18.67 -14.38
C ALA A 328 -2.07 -17.96 -14.48
N LEU A 329 -2.82 -17.93 -13.38
CA LEU A 329 -4.09 -17.22 -13.28
C LEU A 329 -3.87 -15.71 -13.42
N GLU A 330 -2.88 -15.15 -12.73
CA GLU A 330 -2.50 -13.73 -12.81
C GLU A 330 -2.15 -13.31 -14.25
N VAL A 331 -1.40 -14.15 -14.96
CA VAL A 331 -1.10 -13.94 -16.39
C VAL A 331 -2.37 -13.95 -17.22
N SER A 332 -3.29 -14.89 -16.96
CA SER A 332 -4.56 -15.02 -17.68
C SER A 332 -5.47 -13.81 -17.44
N ILE A 333 -5.66 -13.39 -16.20
CA ILE A 333 -6.45 -12.19 -15.84
C ILE A 333 -5.85 -10.95 -16.50
N PHE A 334 -4.52 -10.81 -16.49
CA PHE A 334 -3.86 -9.69 -17.14
C PHE A 334 -4.10 -9.67 -18.67
N ASN A 335 -3.90 -10.81 -19.34
CA ASN A 335 -4.07 -10.91 -20.79
C ASN A 335 -5.53 -10.66 -21.20
N PHE A 336 -6.46 -11.16 -20.38
CA PHE A 336 -7.88 -10.88 -20.55
C PHE A 336 -8.18 -9.38 -20.37
N ALA A 337 -7.62 -8.72 -19.35
CA ALA A 337 -7.79 -7.29 -19.15
C ALA A 337 -7.32 -6.47 -20.38
N VAL A 338 -6.16 -6.79 -20.94
CA VAL A 338 -5.64 -6.17 -22.16
C VAL A 338 -6.62 -6.37 -23.33
N SER A 339 -7.04 -7.62 -23.55
CA SER A 339 -7.97 -7.97 -24.65
C SER A 339 -9.34 -7.30 -24.47
N PHE A 340 -9.84 -7.24 -23.23
CA PHE A 340 -11.09 -6.58 -22.88
C PHE A 340 -11.06 -5.09 -23.20
N ILE A 341 -9.96 -4.40 -22.86
CA ILE A 341 -9.78 -2.98 -23.18
C ILE A 341 -9.77 -2.73 -24.69
N GLN A 342 -9.11 -3.61 -25.46
CA GLN A 342 -9.06 -3.51 -26.92
C GLN A 342 -10.43 -3.73 -27.57
N ALA A 343 -11.20 -4.70 -27.07
CA ALA A 343 -12.56 -4.95 -27.53
C ALA A 343 -13.54 -3.83 -27.16
N HIS A 344 -13.23 -3.02 -26.14
CA HIS A 344 -14.07 -1.93 -25.64
C HIS A 344 -13.33 -0.58 -25.70
N PRO A 345 -13.07 0.00 -26.90
CA PRO A 345 -12.35 1.26 -27.02
C PRO A 345 -13.06 2.40 -26.26
N SER A 346 -14.39 2.42 -26.26
CA SER A 346 -15.25 3.42 -25.59
C SER A 346 -15.59 3.11 -24.13
N LEU A 347 -14.95 2.10 -23.51
CA LEU A 347 -15.17 1.74 -22.09
C LEU A 347 -15.06 2.98 -21.19
N GLN A 348 -15.97 3.10 -20.23
CA GLN A 348 -15.99 4.18 -19.23
C GLN A 348 -15.44 3.68 -17.87
N PRO A 349 -14.90 4.56 -17.00
CA PRO A 349 -14.29 4.16 -15.72
C PRO A 349 -15.22 3.43 -14.74
N ASP A 350 -16.53 3.59 -14.88
CA ASP A 350 -17.59 2.99 -14.06
C ASP A 350 -18.10 1.64 -14.59
N PHE A 351 -17.43 1.05 -15.60
CA PHE A 351 -17.76 -0.26 -16.14
C PHE A 351 -17.92 -1.35 -15.07
N GLN A 352 -18.61 -2.44 -15.41
CA GLN A 352 -18.78 -3.60 -14.54
C GLN A 352 -18.41 -4.86 -15.31
N ILE A 353 -17.75 -5.79 -14.64
CA ILE A 353 -17.49 -7.11 -15.19
C ILE A 353 -18.69 -8.02 -14.88
N THR A 354 -19.27 -8.59 -15.94
CA THR A 354 -20.44 -9.47 -15.85
C THR A 354 -20.02 -10.93 -15.60
N ASP A 355 -20.97 -11.78 -15.21
CA ASP A 355 -20.73 -13.24 -15.10
C ASP A 355 -20.32 -13.85 -16.45
N LEU A 356 -20.85 -13.33 -17.56
CA LEU A 356 -20.46 -13.74 -18.91
C LEU A 356 -18.99 -13.39 -19.19
N ASP A 357 -18.52 -12.23 -18.74
CA ASP A 357 -17.11 -11.84 -18.89
C ASP A 357 -16.20 -12.75 -18.04
N LEU A 358 -16.65 -13.16 -16.85
CA LEU A 358 -15.92 -14.14 -16.04
C LEU A 358 -15.88 -15.51 -16.70
N SER A 359 -16.96 -15.96 -17.35
CA SER A 359 -16.95 -17.19 -18.15
C SER A 359 -15.98 -17.10 -19.32
N ARG A 360 -15.95 -15.97 -20.04
CA ARG A 360 -14.98 -15.72 -21.12
C ARG A 360 -13.55 -15.67 -20.62
N LEU A 361 -13.31 -15.10 -19.44
CA LEU A 361 -12.00 -15.15 -18.78
C LEU A 361 -11.62 -16.60 -18.51
N TYR A 362 -12.49 -17.40 -17.91
CA TYR A 362 -12.23 -18.81 -17.64
C TYR A 362 -11.89 -19.60 -18.92
N ASP A 363 -12.65 -19.39 -19.99
CA ASP A 363 -12.41 -20.04 -21.28
C ASP A 363 -11.12 -19.58 -21.98
N SER A 364 -10.61 -18.41 -21.62
CA SER A 364 -9.32 -17.90 -22.15
C SER A 364 -8.09 -18.46 -21.42
N ILE A 365 -8.27 -19.15 -20.30
CA ILE A 365 -7.17 -19.79 -19.56
C ILE A 365 -6.67 -21.00 -20.36
N ASP A 366 -5.35 -21.14 -20.50
CA ASP A 366 -4.70 -22.27 -21.16
C ASP A 366 -5.25 -23.61 -20.66
N ASP A 367 -5.51 -24.55 -21.58
CA ASP A 367 -6.18 -25.81 -21.26
C ASP A 367 -5.46 -26.64 -20.18
N ASN A 368 -4.13 -26.60 -20.13
CA ASN A 368 -3.38 -27.33 -19.09
C ASN A 368 -3.63 -26.71 -17.72
N ILE A 369 -3.65 -25.38 -17.64
CA ILE A 369 -3.91 -24.63 -16.40
C ILE A 369 -5.38 -24.79 -16.00
N ARG A 370 -6.30 -24.66 -16.96
CA ARG A 370 -7.74 -24.80 -16.78
C ARG A 370 -8.14 -26.19 -16.30
N SER A 371 -7.42 -27.24 -16.70
CA SER A 371 -7.63 -28.60 -16.20
C SER A 371 -7.39 -28.75 -14.69
N GLU A 372 -6.56 -27.88 -14.11
CA GLU A 372 -6.25 -27.84 -12.68
C GLU A 372 -7.09 -26.78 -11.92
N ILE A 373 -7.70 -25.84 -12.65
CA ILE A 373 -8.63 -24.84 -12.14
C ILE A 373 -10.05 -25.31 -12.46
N ASP A 374 -10.64 -26.04 -11.52
CA ASP A 374 -12.04 -26.46 -11.62
C ASP A 374 -12.99 -25.24 -11.75
N ASN A 375 -13.87 -25.27 -12.76
CA ASN A 375 -14.81 -24.19 -13.06
C ASN A 375 -15.69 -23.86 -11.85
N ILE A 376 -16.13 -24.87 -11.10
CA ILE A 376 -16.97 -24.65 -9.92
C ILE A 376 -16.22 -23.79 -8.90
N ASN A 377 -14.96 -24.12 -8.59
CA ASN A 377 -14.14 -23.29 -7.71
C ASN A 377 -13.85 -21.90 -8.30
N PHE A 378 -13.60 -21.79 -9.60
CA PHE A 378 -13.41 -20.49 -10.25
C PHE A 378 -14.64 -19.58 -10.06
N MET A 379 -15.85 -20.10 -10.31
CA MET A 379 -17.09 -19.33 -10.16
C MET A 379 -17.44 -19.03 -8.70
N LYS A 380 -17.10 -19.93 -7.76
CA LYS A 380 -17.19 -19.65 -6.32
C LYS A 380 -16.23 -18.53 -5.87
N ALA A 381 -15.10 -18.36 -6.55
CA ALA A 381 -14.16 -17.26 -6.34
C ALA A 381 -14.50 -15.99 -7.16
N SER A 382 -15.67 -15.93 -7.81
CA SER A 382 -16.03 -14.85 -8.75
C SER A 382 -15.91 -13.45 -8.15
N ARG A 383 -16.25 -13.24 -6.87
CA ARG A 383 -16.12 -11.92 -6.23
C ARG A 383 -14.67 -11.44 -6.17
N TYR A 384 -13.76 -12.33 -5.76
CA TYR A 384 -12.31 -12.07 -5.75
C TYR A 384 -11.78 -11.80 -7.16
N ILE A 385 -12.11 -12.67 -8.11
CA ILE A 385 -11.63 -12.57 -9.51
C ILE A 385 -12.17 -11.30 -10.18
N ARG A 386 -13.44 -10.96 -9.95
CA ARG A 386 -14.05 -9.73 -10.48
C ARG A 386 -13.36 -8.49 -9.92
N TYR A 387 -13.16 -8.45 -8.60
CA TYR A 387 -12.47 -7.34 -7.95
C TYR A 387 -11.07 -7.14 -8.53
N ASP A 388 -10.30 -8.21 -8.69
CA ASP A 388 -8.95 -8.16 -9.25
C ASP A 388 -8.97 -7.75 -10.74
N LEU A 389 -9.84 -8.35 -11.55
CA LEU A 389 -9.96 -8.03 -12.97
C LEU A 389 -10.36 -6.57 -13.21
N GLU A 390 -11.34 -6.06 -12.48
CA GLU A 390 -11.78 -4.66 -12.61
C GLU A 390 -10.66 -3.68 -12.25
N ARG A 391 -9.89 -3.97 -11.19
CA ARG A 391 -8.70 -3.17 -10.83
C ARG A 391 -7.65 -3.20 -11.92
N LYS A 392 -7.34 -4.37 -12.48
CA LYS A 392 -6.34 -4.50 -13.56
C LYS A 392 -6.78 -3.77 -14.82
N ILE A 393 -8.04 -3.88 -15.23
CA ILE A 393 -8.58 -3.12 -16.37
C ILE A 393 -8.46 -1.62 -16.10
N ALA A 394 -8.84 -1.17 -14.89
CA ALA A 394 -8.78 0.24 -14.54
C ALA A 394 -7.35 0.79 -14.55
N LEU A 395 -6.41 0.03 -13.97
CA LEU A 395 -4.99 0.35 -13.95
C LEU A 395 -4.41 0.44 -15.36
N GLN A 396 -4.69 -0.55 -16.20
CA GLN A 396 -4.15 -0.62 -17.55
C GLN A 396 -4.73 0.47 -18.47
N LYS A 397 -6.02 0.83 -18.33
CA LYS A 397 -6.67 1.80 -19.22
C LYS A 397 -6.52 3.25 -18.77
N TRP A 398 -6.57 3.53 -17.46
CA TRP A 398 -6.59 4.90 -16.94
C TRP A 398 -5.55 5.18 -15.84
N GLY A 399 -4.79 4.17 -15.38
CA GLY A 399 -3.75 4.33 -14.38
C GLY A 399 -4.23 4.25 -12.93
N GLN A 400 -3.30 4.52 -12.02
CA GLN A 400 -3.43 4.24 -10.58
C GLN A 400 -4.57 4.99 -9.89
N VAL A 401 -4.84 6.25 -10.27
CA VAL A 401 -5.92 7.04 -9.63
C VAL A 401 -7.30 6.41 -9.90
N THR A 402 -7.52 5.96 -11.12
CA THR A 402 -8.79 5.30 -11.48
C THR A 402 -8.88 3.92 -10.86
N GLU A 403 -7.80 3.15 -10.86
CA GLU A 403 -7.73 1.87 -10.13
C GLU A 403 -8.06 2.04 -8.65
N PHE A 404 -7.50 3.07 -8.00
CA PHE A 404 -7.79 3.38 -6.60
C PHE A 404 -9.28 3.70 -6.42
N ARG A 405 -9.87 4.53 -7.29
CA ARG A 405 -11.30 4.85 -7.24
C ARG A 405 -12.19 3.60 -7.38
N ARG A 406 -11.78 2.58 -8.13
CA ARG A 406 -12.51 1.28 -8.20
C ARG A 406 -12.54 0.54 -6.87
N ARG A 407 -11.55 0.74 -6.01
CA ARG A 407 -11.46 0.07 -4.70
C ARG A 407 -12.30 0.75 -3.63
N VAL A 408 -12.51 2.06 -3.71
CA VAL A 408 -13.21 2.85 -2.68
C VAL A 408 -14.56 2.26 -2.26
N PRO A 409 -15.42 1.75 -3.18
CA PRO A 409 -16.67 1.11 -2.79
C PRO A 409 -16.53 -0.16 -1.93
N TYR A 410 -15.38 -0.83 -1.97
CA TYR A 410 -15.10 -2.05 -1.19
C TYR A 410 -14.24 -1.78 0.04
N ASP A 411 -13.80 -0.53 0.23
CA ASP A 411 -12.86 -0.16 1.28
C ASP A 411 -13.59 0.31 2.54
N LEU A 412 -13.98 -0.64 3.39
CA LEU A 412 -14.72 -0.36 4.64
C LEU A 412 -13.93 0.55 5.60
N GLN A 413 -12.61 0.38 5.65
CA GLN A 413 -11.73 1.16 6.52
C GLN A 413 -11.65 2.62 6.06
N LEU A 414 -11.48 2.85 4.75
CA LEU A 414 -11.50 4.19 4.19
C LEU A 414 -12.87 4.85 4.35
N LYS A 415 -13.97 4.12 4.13
CA LYS A 415 -15.32 4.65 4.36
C LYS A 415 -15.52 5.08 5.81
N SER A 416 -15.05 4.29 6.76
CA SER A 416 -15.09 4.65 8.18
C SER A 416 -14.29 5.92 8.47
N ALA A 417 -13.06 6.03 7.94
CA ALA A 417 -12.25 7.23 8.08
C ALA A 417 -12.93 8.48 7.51
N LEU A 418 -13.53 8.37 6.31
CA LEU A 418 -14.29 9.45 5.69
C LEU A 418 -15.54 9.85 6.48
N ASP A 419 -16.25 8.89 7.07
CA ASP A 419 -17.43 9.17 7.91
C ASP A 419 -17.05 9.93 9.18
N VAL A 420 -15.98 9.50 9.86
CA VAL A 420 -15.50 10.19 11.08
C VAL A 420 -15.00 11.60 10.73
N LEU A 421 -14.20 11.75 9.68
CA LEU A 421 -13.72 13.06 9.22
C LEU A 421 -14.86 13.97 8.76
N GLY A 422 -15.88 13.43 8.07
CA GLY A 422 -17.02 14.19 7.60
C GLY A 422 -17.87 14.81 8.71
N ARG A 423 -17.73 14.32 9.95
CA ARG A 423 -18.44 14.79 11.14
C ARG A 423 -17.54 15.53 12.13
N SER A 424 -16.31 15.84 11.72
CA SER A 424 -15.28 16.43 12.58
C SER A 424 -14.72 17.70 11.96
N ASP A 425 -14.45 18.71 12.79
CA ASP A 425 -13.88 20.00 12.42
C ASP A 425 -12.54 20.30 13.12
N SER A 426 -12.19 19.49 14.13
CA SER A 426 -10.93 19.56 14.87
C SER A 426 -10.42 18.17 15.28
N PRO A 427 -9.13 18.02 15.65
CA PRO A 427 -8.60 16.78 16.22
C PRO A 427 -9.40 16.30 17.45
N GLU A 428 -9.82 17.19 18.35
CA GLU A 428 -10.60 16.83 19.54
C GLU A 428 -11.99 16.30 19.17
N SER A 429 -12.65 16.94 18.19
CA SER A 429 -13.95 16.48 17.69
C SER A 429 -13.86 15.07 17.08
N LEU A 430 -12.74 14.78 16.40
CA LEU A 430 -12.46 13.50 15.74
C LEU A 430 -12.51 12.33 16.73
N PHE A 431 -11.83 12.46 17.86
CA PHE A 431 -11.82 11.41 18.90
C PHE A 431 -13.17 11.25 19.59
N ARG A 432 -13.93 12.34 19.80
CA ARG A 432 -15.29 12.24 20.36
C ARG A 432 -16.25 11.50 19.43
N VAL A 433 -16.17 11.76 18.12
CA VAL A 433 -16.98 11.07 17.11
C VAL A 433 -16.62 9.58 17.07
N ALA A 434 -15.32 9.26 17.09
CA ALA A 434 -14.83 7.88 17.13
C ALA A 434 -15.28 7.12 18.39
N GLY A 435 -15.13 7.72 19.58
CA GLY A 435 -15.51 7.09 20.86
C GLY A 435 -17.01 6.76 20.97
N ARG A 436 -17.87 7.61 20.37
CA ARG A 436 -19.32 7.33 20.28
C ARG A 436 -19.65 6.19 19.32
N ALA A 437 -18.83 5.99 18.29
CA ALA A 437 -18.99 4.91 17.32
C ALA A 437 -18.49 3.55 17.85
N SER A 438 -17.50 3.55 18.75
CA SER A 438 -16.96 2.35 19.40
C SER A 438 -17.74 1.91 20.65
N GLY A 439 -18.75 2.67 21.08
CA GLY A 439 -19.61 2.32 22.23
C GLY A 439 -18.98 2.61 23.60
N GLU A 440 -17.94 3.43 23.67
CA GLU A 440 -17.42 3.89 24.96
C GLU A 440 -18.37 4.92 25.58
N PRO A 441 -18.75 4.76 26.86
CA PRO A 441 -19.61 5.74 27.53
C PRO A 441 -18.88 7.07 27.63
N SER A 442 -19.55 8.14 27.16
CA SER A 442 -19.09 9.51 27.32
C SER A 442 -18.86 9.82 28.79
N VAL A 443 -17.60 10.06 29.18
CA VAL A 443 -17.29 10.68 30.46
C VAL A 443 -17.67 12.16 30.35
N GLU A 444 -18.95 12.46 30.55
CA GLU A 444 -19.35 13.82 30.89
C GLU A 444 -18.87 14.08 32.31
N SER A 445 -17.88 14.97 32.43
CA SER A 445 -17.49 15.55 33.71
C SER A 445 -18.66 16.38 34.25
N SER A 446 -19.48 15.78 35.10
CA SER A 446 -20.36 16.53 35.99
C SER A 446 -19.48 17.25 37.02
N GLY A 447 -19.17 18.50 36.72
CA GLY A 447 -18.58 19.42 37.67
C GLY A 447 -19.52 19.58 38.86
N ALA A 448 -19.10 19.09 40.02
CA ALA A 448 -19.64 19.50 41.30
C ALA A 448 -18.89 20.76 41.76
N HIS A 449 -19.55 21.92 41.68
CA HIS A 449 -19.75 22.85 42.81
C HIS A 449 -20.65 24.00 42.41
#